data_AF-A0A8S3JZA0-F1
#
_entry.id   AF-A0A8S3JZA0-F1
#
_cell.length_a   1.000
_cell.length_b   1.000
_cell.length_c   1.000
_cell.angle_alpha   90.00
_cell.angle_beta   90.00
_cell.angle_gamma   90.00
#
_symmetry.space_group_name_H-M   'P 1'
#
loop_
_entity.id
_entity.type
_entity.pdbx_description
1 polymer ?
#
loop_
_entity_poly.entity_id
_entity_poly.type
_entity_poly.pdbx_seq_one_letter_code
_entity_poly.pdbx_strand_id
1 'polypeptide(L)' 'GAIGLASGFYQIIVLCGRGLTLNINKSFVSFYQNYNLVQFLSCYMGRDTQKNGS' A
#
# COMPACT_ATOMS: atom_id res chain seq x y z
N GLY A 1 -13.73 -3.28 -1.88
CA GLY A 1 -12.97 -2.37 -0.98
C GLY A 1 -11.82 -1.79 -1.78
N ALA A 2 -11.65 -0.46 -1.80
CA ALA A 2 -10.73 0.24 -2.72
C ALA A 2 -9.22 0.11 -2.40
N ILE A 3 -8.85 -0.61 -1.34
CA ILE A 3 -7.48 -0.73 -0.88
C ILE A 3 -6.95 -2.12 -1.28
N GLY A 4 -5.83 -2.16 -2.01
CA GLY A 4 -5.04 -3.35 -2.27
C GLY A 4 -3.80 -3.37 -1.38
N LEU A 5 -3.28 -4.56 -1.09
CA LEU A 5 -2.00 -4.76 -0.40
C LEU A 5 -0.97 -5.20 -1.43
N ALA A 6 0.15 -4.49 -1.51
CA ALA A 6 1.31 -4.93 -2.27
C ALA A 6 2.43 -5.35 -1.31
N SER A 7 3.11 -6.43 -1.66
CA SER A 7 4.32 -6.87 -1.00
C SER A 7 5.55 -6.38 -1.77
N GLY A 8 6.61 -6.06 -1.03
CA GLY A 8 7.88 -5.64 -1.58
C GLY A 8 8.99 -5.82 -0.56
N PHE A 9 10.10 -5.12 -0.78
CA PHE A 9 11.21 -5.10 0.15
C PHE A 9 11.85 -3.72 0.18
N TYR A 10 12.36 -3.32 1.35
CA TYR A 10 13.33 -2.24 1.41
C TYR A 10 14.71 -2.81 1.16
N GLN A 11 15.56 -2.03 0.49
CA GLN A 11 16.96 -2.37 0.25
C GLN A 11 17.83 -1.16 0.53
N ILE A 12 18.89 -1.35 1.31
CA ILE A 12 19.91 -0.32 1.58
C ILE A 12 21.31 -0.94 1.67
N ILE A 13 22.30 -0.20 1.20
CA ILE A 13 23.71 -0.54 1.32
C ILE A 13 24.30 0.31 2.45
N VAL A 14 24.92 -0.34 3.44
CA VAL A 14 25.51 0.31 4.61
C VAL A 14 26.96 -0.14 4.77
N LEU A 15 27.88 0.80 4.99
CA LEU A 15 29.24 0.49 5.38
C LEU A 15 29.30 0.30 6.89
N CYS A 16 29.56 -0.93 7.34
CA CYS A 16 29.67 -1.29 8.76
C CYS A 16 31.11 -1.65 9.11
N GLY A 17 31.42 -1.84 10.40
CA GLY A 17 32.76 -2.23 10.85
C GLY A 17 33.29 -3.57 10.29
N ARG A 18 32.41 -4.40 9.70
CA ARG A 18 32.75 -5.65 9.00
C ARG A 18 32.89 -5.49 7.48
N GLY A 19 32.64 -4.29 6.94
CA GLY A 19 32.63 -3.99 5.51
C GLY A 19 31.26 -3.59 4.96
N LEU A 20 31.15 -3.58 3.64
CA LEU A 20 29.95 -3.20 2.91
C LEU A 20 28.87 -4.27 3.07
N THR A 21 27.73 -3.89 3.64
CA THR A 21 26.62 -4.79 3.97
C THR A 21 25.37 -4.37 3.19
N LEU A 22 24.73 -5.35 2.55
CA LEU A 22 23.42 -5.20 1.91
C LEU A 22 22.32 -5.62 2.89
N ASN A 23 21.50 -4.67 3.34
CA ASN A 23 20.36 -4.93 4.23
C ASN A 23 19.07 -4.96 3.42
N ILE A 24 18.39 -6.11 3.43
CA ILE A 24 17.13 -6.37 2.73
C ILE A 24 16.11 -6.85 3.75
N ASN A 25 14.91 -6.29 3.71
CA ASN A 25 13.81 -6.76 4.55
C ASN A 25 12.48 -6.65 3.81
N LYS A 26 11.57 -7.56 4.14
CA LYS A 26 10.23 -7.59 3.56
C LYS A 26 9.38 -6.46 4.13
N SER A 27 8.59 -5.85 3.27
CA SER A 27 7.66 -4.78 3.64
C SER A 27 6.33 -4.94 2.90
N PHE A 28 5.26 -4.48 3.53
CA PHE A 28 3.93 -4.41 2.93
C PHE A 28 3.47 -2.96 2.88
N VAL A 29 2.85 -2.56 1.78
CA VAL A 29 2.32 -1.21 1.60
C VAL A 29 0.93 -1.30 1.00
N SER A 30 0.04 -0.43 1.49
CA SER A 30 -1.32 -0.30 0.98
C SER A 30 -1.33 0.63 -0.24
N PHE A 31 -1.94 0.18 -1.33
CA PHE A 31 -2.14 0.94 -2.55
C PHE A 31 -3.62 1.02 -2.91
N TYR A 32 -4.01 2.01 -3.70
CA TYR A 32 -5.32 1.97 -4.34
C TYR A 32 -5.36 0.85 -5.38
N GLN A 33 -6.47 0.12 -5.44
CA GLN A 33 -6.66 -0.87 -6.48
C GLN A 33 -6.78 -0.18 -7.85
N ASN A 34 -6.38 -0.89 -8.91
CA ASN A 34 -6.45 -0.39 -10.28
C ASN A 34 -7.91 -0.40 -10.78
N TYR A 35 -8.66 0.61 -10.36
CA TYR A 35 -10.04 0.84 -10.74
C TYR A 35 -10.13 1.99 -11.75
N ASN A 36 -11.12 1.93 -12.63
CA ASN A 36 -11.50 3.13 -13.37
C ASN A 36 -12.10 4.17 -12.41
N LEU A 37 -12.16 5.43 -12.85
CA LEU A 37 -12.61 6.53 -12.01
C LEU A 37 -14.02 6.30 -11.42
N VAL A 38 -14.94 5.74 -12.20
CA VAL A 38 -16.32 5.45 -11.75
C VAL A 38 -16.34 4.39 -10.64
N GLN A 39 -15.56 3.31 -10.80
CA GLN A 39 -15.42 2.25 -9.79
C GLN A 39 -14.73 2.74 -8.52
N PHE A 40 -13.74 3.63 -8.67
CA PHE A 40 -13.09 4.26 -7.52
C PHE A 40 -14.08 5.11 -6.72
N LEU A 41 -14.82 5.99 -7.41
CA LEU A 41 -15.82 6.87 -6.79
C LEU A 41 -16.97 6.09 -6.16
N SER A 42 -17.47 5.02 -6.79
CA SER A 42 -18.52 4.19 -6.20
C SER A 42 -18.04 3.49 -4.92
N CYS A 43 -16.80 2.99 -4.89
CA CYS A 43 -16.22 2.41 -3.68
C CYS A 43 -15.97 3.44 -2.57
N TYR A 44 -15.66 4.69 -2.94
CA TYR A 44 -15.42 5.78 -2.00
C TYR A 44 -16.74 6.33 -1.43
N MET A 45 -17.67 6.74 -2.29
CA MET A 45 -18.94 7.35 -1.92
C MET A 45 -19.96 6.35 -1.36
N GLY A 46 -19.92 5.08 -1.81
CA GLY A 46 -20.77 4.03 -1.26
C GLY A 46 -20.51 3.79 0.23
N ARG A 47 -19.31 4.12 0.73
CA ARG A 47 -19.01 4.12 2.17
C ARG A 47 -19.64 5.30 2.92
N ASP A 48 -19.74 6.47 2.31
CA ASP A 48 -20.37 7.65 2.93
C ASP A 48 -21.90 7.53 2.98
N THR A 49 -22.51 6.98 1.91
CA THR A 49 -23.96 6.75 1.90
C THR A 49 -24.39 5.67 2.90
N GLN A 50 -23.57 4.63 3.12
CA GLN A 50 -23.83 3.64 4.17
C GLN A 50 -23.65 4.19 5.60
N LYS A 51 -22.81 5.22 5.78
CA LYS A 51 -22.53 5.79 7.11
C LYS A 51 -23.60 6.78 7.59
N ASN A 52 -24.34 7.40 6.67
CA ASN A 52 -25.42 8.35 6.97
C ASN A 52 -26.84 7.75 6.81
N GLY A 53 -26.95 6.47 6.43
CA GLY A 53 -28.21 5.79 6.13
C GLY A 53 -28.70 4.81 7.22
N SER A 54 -28.15 4.88 8.44
CA SER A 54 -28.51 4.03 9.59
C SER A 54 -29.08 4.85 10.74
#